data_AF-A0A136KZ77-F1
#
_entry.id   AF-A0A136KZ77-F1
#
_cell.length_a   1.000
_cell.length_b   1.000
_cell.length_c   1.000
_cell.angle_alpha   90.00
_cell.angle_beta   90.00
_cell.angle_gamma   90.00
#
_symmetry.space_group_name_H-M   'P 1'
#
loop_
_entity.id
_entity.type
_entity.pdbx_description
1 polymer ?
#
loop_
_entity_poly.entity_id
_entity_poly.type
_entity_poly.pdbx_seq_one_letter_code
_entity_poly.pdbx_strand_id
1 'polypeptide(L)'
;MAREKKSAGRAKDAEAYKYSKDEATRKNIPESGMVDYAPKTESRKPKSEYCWDPRESPQLVWAGKAGLNKVEVEEQASLEVPLVNLHIHERVSTEAILRSVQRKDAQRSLFADPELDFQKEIQFYKHDVDWSNRMILGDSLLVMNSLLEREGMRGQVQCIYMDPPYGIKYASNFQPRIDQRDVKDGKDEDLTREVMQVQAFRDTWELGVHSYLTYLRDRLLLSRELLKDEGSIFVQIGDENVHRVRCLMDEVFGEENFCAQIAFFKTTSQTSSLAAATVDYLIWYGKDREKIKFRQVHAEKTIQTDKAGVYTWLELSDGSRRRMIPEERAGVKDIPPGARVFRLDNMTSQSGGETTSFPVDMNGKRLSSGKGFWKTNRAGMDRLKSSNRITPSGISLAYIRYIDDFAAYPYANLWTDTGTGSFTEDKSYAVQTAEKVVSRCLLMTTDPGDLVLDPTCGSGTTAYVAEQWGRRWITMDTSRVALAIARHRLMTAAFDYYKLRHPTSGVSGGFVYKTVPHITLKSIAQNPEIDKIADECGPGVDAAVESLNSTHRPADQEPWKEWEVPR
;
A
#
# COMPACT_ATOMS: atom_id res chain seq x y z
N MET A 1 -6.28 -81.61 6.42
CA MET A 1 -7.36 -81.32 7.39
C MET A 1 -8.32 -80.34 6.74
N ALA A 2 -9.61 -80.68 6.81
CA ALA A 2 -10.72 -79.95 6.21
C ALA A 2 -11.00 -78.61 6.90
N ARG A 3 -11.52 -77.61 6.16
CA ARG A 3 -12.96 -77.27 6.18
C ARG A 3 -13.34 -76.30 5.05
N GLU A 4 -14.46 -76.64 4.41
CA GLU A 4 -15.13 -75.97 3.29
C GLU A 4 -16.16 -74.90 3.75
N LYS A 5 -16.35 -73.91 2.85
CA LYS A 5 -17.58 -73.18 2.45
C LYS A 5 -18.44 -72.43 3.49
N LYS A 6 -18.75 -71.16 3.14
CA LYS A 6 -20.06 -70.80 2.54
C LYS A 6 -20.08 -69.41 1.89
N SER A 7 -20.60 -69.38 0.67
CA SER A 7 -21.12 -68.20 -0.01
C SER A 7 -22.45 -67.77 0.63
N ALA A 8 -22.67 -66.45 0.69
CA ALA A 8 -23.99 -65.84 0.71
C ALA A 8 -23.86 -64.47 0.06
N GLY A 9 -24.47 -64.30 -1.11
CA GLY A 9 -24.47 -63.05 -1.85
C GLY A 9 -25.43 -62.03 -1.26
N ARG A 10 -25.19 -60.76 -1.63
CA ARG A 10 -26.25 -59.84 -2.04
C ARG A 10 -25.62 -58.71 -2.86
N ALA A 11 -25.79 -58.77 -4.17
CA ALA A 11 -25.71 -57.59 -5.00
C ALA A 11 -26.82 -56.64 -4.50
N LYS A 12 -26.44 -55.43 -4.08
CA LYS A 12 -27.37 -54.33 -3.99
C LYS A 12 -27.12 -53.48 -5.22
N ASP A 13 -28.05 -53.61 -6.16
CA ASP A 13 -28.25 -52.62 -7.22
C ASP A 13 -28.35 -51.25 -6.57
N ALA A 14 -27.45 -50.34 -6.95
CA ALA A 14 -27.62 -48.92 -6.67
C ALA A 14 -28.72 -48.43 -7.62
N GLU A 15 -29.97 -48.57 -7.20
CA GLU A 15 -31.09 -47.87 -7.82
C GLU A 15 -30.75 -46.37 -7.82
N ALA A 16 -30.59 -45.82 -9.02
CA ALA A 16 -30.59 -44.40 -9.24
C ALA A 16 -31.90 -43.85 -8.65
N TYR A 17 -31.80 -43.06 -7.58
CA TYR A 17 -32.90 -42.27 -7.10
C TYR A 17 -33.32 -41.30 -8.22
N LYS A 18 -34.26 -41.74 -9.05
CA LYS A 18 -35.13 -40.84 -9.81
C LYS A 18 -35.91 -40.05 -8.77
N TYR A 19 -35.45 -38.85 -8.47
CA TYR A 19 -36.27 -37.86 -7.82
C TYR A 19 -37.50 -37.66 -8.70
N SER A 20 -38.65 -38.12 -8.23
CA SER A 20 -39.95 -37.77 -8.79
C SER A 20 -40.09 -36.25 -8.67
N LYS A 21 -40.16 -35.56 -9.81
CA LYS A 21 -40.86 -34.29 -9.90
C LYS A 21 -42.30 -34.60 -9.49
N ASP A 22 -42.66 -34.32 -8.25
CA ASP A 22 -43.97 -33.85 -7.80
C ASP A 22 -43.96 -33.79 -6.27
N GLU A 23 -44.52 -32.71 -5.73
CA GLU A 23 -44.74 -32.43 -4.28
C GLU A 23 -43.59 -31.80 -3.47
N ALA A 24 -43.20 -30.56 -3.83
CA ALA A 24 -42.78 -29.52 -2.86
C ALA A 24 -42.74 -28.13 -3.52
N THR A 25 -43.89 -27.56 -3.86
CA THR A 25 -43.98 -26.16 -4.31
C THR A 25 -43.84 -25.18 -3.14
N ARG A 26 -42.60 -24.79 -2.81
CA ARG A 26 -42.36 -23.54 -2.06
C ARG A 26 -42.42 -22.36 -3.04
N LYS A 27 -43.36 -21.47 -2.79
CA LYS A 27 -43.96 -20.54 -3.78
C LYS A 27 -43.09 -19.38 -4.27
N ASN A 28 -41.86 -19.17 -3.78
CA ASN A 28 -41.00 -18.04 -4.18
C ASN A 28 -39.52 -18.32 -3.93
N ILE A 29 -38.90 -19.17 -4.76
CA ILE A 29 -37.45 -19.17 -4.97
C ILE A 29 -37.25 -18.96 -6.46
N PRO A 30 -36.53 -17.90 -6.91
CA PRO A 30 -36.12 -17.82 -8.31
C PRO A 30 -35.12 -18.95 -8.59
N GLU A 31 -35.38 -19.75 -9.64
CA GLU A 31 -34.48 -20.83 -10.07
C GLU A 31 -33.08 -20.28 -10.36
N SER A 32 -32.05 -20.87 -9.76
CA SER A 32 -30.66 -20.55 -10.07
C SER A 32 -30.36 -21.01 -11.50
N GLY A 33 -30.35 -20.08 -12.45
CA GLY A 33 -29.97 -20.37 -13.83
C GLY A 33 -30.69 -19.59 -14.94
N MET A 34 -31.61 -18.68 -14.65
CA MET A 34 -32.27 -17.88 -15.69
C MET A 34 -31.85 -16.42 -15.67
N VAL A 35 -30.79 -16.06 -16.41
CA VAL A 35 -30.70 -14.76 -17.10
C VAL A 35 -29.90 -14.94 -18.41
N ASP A 36 -30.55 -15.47 -19.43
CA ASP A 36 -30.26 -15.11 -20.83
C ASP A 36 -31.53 -14.47 -21.37
N TYR A 37 -31.75 -13.20 -21.01
CA TYR A 37 -32.75 -12.36 -21.66
C TYR A 37 -32.06 -11.59 -22.78
N ALA A 38 -31.88 -12.27 -23.90
CA ALA A 38 -31.73 -11.61 -25.19
C ALA A 38 -32.91 -12.05 -26.07
N PRO A 39 -33.67 -11.12 -26.67
CA PRO A 39 -34.63 -11.49 -27.71
C PRO A 39 -33.89 -12.24 -28.82
N LYS A 40 -34.51 -13.29 -29.37
CA LYS A 40 -33.96 -14.17 -30.44
C LYS A 40 -33.72 -13.46 -31.79
N THR A 41 -33.57 -12.14 -31.78
CA THR A 41 -33.39 -11.29 -32.96
C THR A 41 -32.33 -10.25 -32.68
N GLU A 42 -31.10 -10.68 -32.42
CA GLU A 42 -29.89 -9.90 -32.70
C GLU A 42 -28.67 -10.83 -32.70
N SER A 43 -28.18 -11.11 -33.90
CA SER A 43 -26.97 -11.89 -34.15
C SER A 43 -25.74 -11.07 -33.77
N ARG A 44 -24.97 -11.59 -32.80
CA ARG A 44 -23.73 -11.08 -32.17
C ARG A 44 -23.93 -10.09 -31.02
N LYS A 45 -23.65 -10.57 -29.80
CA LYS A 45 -23.36 -9.72 -28.63
C LYS A 45 -22.27 -8.70 -29.04
N PRO A 46 -22.41 -7.40 -28.77
CA PRO A 46 -21.36 -6.42 -29.08
C PRO A 46 -20.06 -6.83 -28.39
N LYS A 47 -18.95 -6.74 -29.14
CA LYS A 47 -17.59 -7.06 -28.68
C LYS A 47 -16.71 -5.82 -28.84
N SER A 48 -15.78 -5.66 -27.91
CA SER A 48 -14.76 -4.61 -27.96
C SER A 48 -13.45 -5.23 -28.41
N GLU A 49 -12.73 -4.57 -29.31
CA GLU A 49 -11.43 -5.03 -29.82
C GLU A 49 -10.31 -4.11 -29.32
N TYR A 50 -9.30 -4.69 -28.66
CA TYR A 50 -8.12 -3.99 -28.16
C TYR A 50 -6.89 -4.43 -28.95
N CYS A 51 -6.24 -3.50 -29.64
CA CYS A 51 -5.11 -3.79 -30.55
C CYS A 51 -3.78 -3.26 -30.01
N TRP A 52 -2.68 -3.97 -30.27
CA TRP A 52 -1.31 -3.49 -30.00
C TRP A 52 -0.34 -4.03 -31.06
N ASP A 53 0.79 -3.32 -31.27
CA ASP A 53 1.89 -3.79 -32.12
C ASP A 53 2.90 -4.57 -31.27
N PRO A 54 3.04 -5.89 -31.45
CA PRO A 54 3.93 -6.68 -30.62
C PRO A 54 5.43 -6.49 -30.93
N ARG A 55 5.79 -5.69 -31.93
CA ARG A 55 7.18 -5.44 -32.37
C ARG A 55 7.83 -4.24 -31.68
N GLU A 56 7.05 -3.39 -31.01
CA GLU A 56 7.55 -2.16 -30.39
C GLU A 56 8.53 -2.41 -29.24
N SER A 57 8.45 -3.56 -28.57
CA SER A 57 9.32 -3.90 -27.44
C SER A 57 9.53 -5.41 -27.33
N PRO A 58 10.64 -5.87 -26.71
CA PRO A 58 10.87 -7.29 -26.45
C PRO A 58 9.72 -7.90 -25.66
N GLN A 59 9.30 -9.09 -26.08
CA GLN A 59 8.14 -9.75 -25.48
C GLN A 59 8.47 -11.15 -24.96
N LEU A 60 7.87 -11.48 -23.82
CA LEU A 60 7.74 -12.84 -23.32
C LEU A 60 6.82 -13.63 -24.26
N VAL A 61 7.28 -14.81 -24.67
CA VAL A 61 6.53 -15.71 -25.56
C VAL A 61 6.08 -16.95 -24.79
N TRP A 62 4.80 -17.31 -24.91
CA TRP A 62 4.21 -18.43 -24.20
C TRP A 62 3.05 -19.03 -25.02
N ALA A 63 2.69 -20.29 -24.75
CA ALA A 63 1.63 -20.98 -25.48
C ALA A 63 0.27 -20.27 -25.31
N GLY A 64 -0.42 -19.99 -26.41
CA GLY A 64 -1.73 -19.32 -26.41
C GLY A 64 -1.67 -17.79 -26.33
N LYS A 65 -0.49 -17.16 -26.40
CA LYS A 65 -0.37 -15.71 -26.53
C LYS A 65 -0.88 -15.26 -27.91
N ALA A 66 -1.94 -14.46 -27.94
CA ALA A 66 -2.41 -13.78 -29.15
C ALA A 66 -1.30 -12.91 -29.78
N GLY A 67 -1.20 -12.85 -31.11
CA GLY A 67 -0.12 -12.17 -31.82
C GLY A 67 1.03 -13.07 -32.29
N LEU A 68 0.93 -14.39 -32.09
CA LEU A 68 2.02 -15.33 -32.36
C LEU A 68 1.57 -16.49 -33.27
N ASN A 69 2.00 -16.46 -34.53
CA ASN A 69 1.83 -17.56 -35.48
C ASN A 69 3.16 -18.28 -35.68
N LYS A 70 3.39 -19.36 -34.92
CA LYS A 70 4.66 -20.11 -34.90
C LYS A 70 5.82 -19.26 -34.37
N VAL A 71 6.83 -18.95 -35.20
CA VAL A 71 8.03 -18.17 -34.84
C VAL A 71 7.89 -16.70 -35.28
N GLU A 72 6.85 -16.38 -36.05
CA GLU A 72 6.62 -15.02 -36.56
C GLU A 72 5.67 -14.25 -35.63
N VAL A 73 6.04 -13.01 -35.36
CA VAL A 73 5.27 -12.04 -34.58
C VAL A 73 4.35 -11.29 -35.55
N GLU A 74 3.05 -11.28 -35.27
CA GLU A 74 2.06 -10.58 -36.11
C GLU A 74 2.32 -9.06 -36.13
N GLU A 75 1.91 -8.38 -37.21
CA GLU A 75 2.05 -6.91 -37.30
C GLU A 75 1.12 -6.18 -36.32
N GLN A 76 0.00 -6.80 -35.98
CA GLN A 76 -0.99 -6.26 -35.05
C GLN A 76 -1.70 -7.43 -34.38
N ALA A 77 -1.66 -7.47 -33.05
CA ALA A 77 -2.39 -8.45 -32.26
C ALA A 77 -3.66 -7.79 -31.68
N SER A 78 -4.74 -8.56 -31.55
CA SER A 78 -5.98 -8.06 -30.95
C SER A 78 -6.59 -8.99 -29.89
N LEU A 79 -7.33 -8.38 -28.96
CA LEU A 79 -8.10 -9.04 -27.92
C LEU A 79 -9.57 -8.65 -28.06
N GLU A 80 -10.44 -9.63 -28.29
CA GLU A 80 -11.88 -9.44 -28.28
C GLU A 80 -12.47 -9.73 -26.89
N VAL A 81 -13.11 -8.74 -26.28
CA VAL A 81 -13.80 -8.90 -25.00
C VAL A 81 -15.31 -8.74 -25.19
N PRO A 82 -16.13 -9.72 -24.76
CA PRO A 82 -17.58 -9.58 -24.79
C PRO A 82 -18.05 -8.40 -23.93
N LEU A 83 -19.03 -7.64 -24.43
CA LEU A 83 -19.68 -6.60 -23.64
C LEU A 83 -20.82 -7.19 -22.83
N VAL A 84 -20.78 -7.03 -21.51
CA VAL A 84 -21.86 -7.45 -20.61
C VAL A 84 -22.57 -6.22 -20.03
N ASN A 85 -23.83 -6.39 -19.67
CA ASN A 85 -24.55 -5.39 -18.90
C ASN A 85 -24.28 -5.64 -17.41
N LEU A 86 -23.86 -4.61 -16.69
CA LEU A 86 -23.74 -4.64 -15.23
C LEU A 86 -25.13 -4.40 -14.62
N HIS A 87 -25.93 -5.46 -14.44
CA HIS A 87 -27.29 -5.33 -13.91
C HIS A 87 -27.38 -5.42 -12.38
N ILE A 88 -26.32 -5.88 -11.69
CA ILE A 88 -26.30 -6.04 -10.23
C ILE A 88 -24.95 -5.57 -9.70
N HIS A 89 -24.92 -4.36 -9.12
CA HIS A 89 -23.80 -3.88 -8.32
C HIS A 89 -24.31 -3.47 -6.95
N GLU A 90 -23.64 -3.92 -5.90
CA GLU A 90 -23.96 -3.46 -4.56
C GLU A 90 -23.34 -2.08 -4.34
N ARG A 91 -24.15 -1.12 -3.86
CA ARG A 91 -23.72 0.24 -3.55
C ARG A 91 -23.53 0.40 -2.06
N VAL A 92 -22.36 0.90 -1.67
CA VAL A 92 -22.10 1.34 -0.30
C VAL A 92 -22.17 2.87 -0.27
N SER A 93 -23.20 3.40 0.40
CA SER A 93 -23.36 4.83 0.65
C SER A 93 -23.52 5.08 2.14
N THR A 94 -22.49 5.66 2.75
CA THR A 94 -22.46 5.99 4.18
C THR A 94 -23.58 6.95 4.55
N GLU A 95 -23.92 7.91 3.68
CA GLU A 95 -25.04 8.82 3.90
C GLU A 95 -26.39 8.09 3.89
N ALA A 96 -26.61 7.17 2.95
CA ALA A 96 -27.83 6.37 2.91
C ALA A 96 -27.98 5.51 4.18
N ILE A 97 -26.89 4.94 4.68
CA ILE A 97 -26.85 4.17 5.94
C ILE A 97 -27.24 5.08 7.11
N LEU A 98 -26.60 6.25 7.26
CA LEU A 98 -26.88 7.19 8.35
C LEU A 98 -28.33 7.68 8.32
N ARG A 99 -28.88 8.02 7.14
CA ARG A 99 -30.29 8.39 6.98
C ARG A 99 -31.25 7.25 7.34
N SER A 100 -30.88 5.99 7.07
CA SER A 100 -31.69 4.82 7.44
C SER A 100 -31.73 4.61 8.96
N VAL A 101 -30.60 4.80 9.64
CA VAL A 101 -30.49 4.67 11.11
C VAL A 101 -31.22 5.81 11.83
N GLN A 102 -31.26 7.01 11.25
CA GLN A 102 -32.00 8.16 11.80
C GLN A 102 -33.53 8.05 11.66
N ARG A 103 -34.04 7.22 10.76
CA ARG A 103 -35.49 7.00 10.59
C ARG A 103 -35.93 5.78 11.39
N LYS A 104 -36.61 6.01 12.52
CA LYS A 104 -37.41 4.97 13.18
C LYS A 104 -38.60 4.64 12.27
N ASP A 105 -38.70 3.39 11.85
CA ASP A 105 -39.80 2.80 11.10
C ASP A 105 -40.04 3.33 9.67
N ALA A 106 -39.29 2.76 8.74
CA ALA A 106 -39.85 2.40 7.44
C ALA A 106 -39.12 1.17 6.91
N GLN A 107 -39.77 0.00 6.96
CA GLN A 107 -39.33 -1.21 6.28
C GLN A 107 -39.53 -1.02 4.76
N ARG A 108 -38.67 -0.20 4.15
CA ARG A 108 -38.38 -0.30 2.72
C ARG A 108 -37.14 -1.19 2.60
N SER A 109 -37.13 -2.05 1.59
CA SER A 109 -35.91 -2.76 1.22
C SER A 109 -34.79 -1.73 1.05
N LEU A 110 -33.74 -1.83 1.87
CA LEU A 110 -32.47 -1.12 1.68
C LEU A 110 -31.81 -1.45 0.32
N PHE A 111 -32.42 -2.35 -0.48
CA PHE A 111 -31.85 -3.09 -1.60
C PHE A 111 -32.76 -3.19 -2.84
N ALA A 112 -33.82 -2.37 -2.96
CA ALA A 112 -34.62 -2.37 -4.19
C ALA A 112 -34.09 -1.29 -5.15
N ASP A 113 -33.71 -1.71 -6.37
CA ASP A 113 -33.53 -0.77 -7.47
C ASP A 113 -34.85 -0.02 -7.74
N PRO A 114 -34.81 1.28 -8.07
CA PRO A 114 -35.96 1.92 -8.66
C PRO A 114 -36.22 1.26 -10.02
N GLU A 115 -37.34 0.56 -10.17
CA GLU A 115 -37.80 0.06 -11.47
C GLU A 115 -37.94 1.26 -12.43
N LEU A 116 -37.00 1.38 -13.37
CA LEU A 116 -36.99 2.42 -14.38
C LEU A 116 -37.13 1.80 -15.77
N ASP A 117 -37.83 2.53 -16.64
CA ASP A 117 -38.02 2.17 -18.04
C ASP A 117 -36.68 2.13 -18.80
N PHE A 118 -36.54 1.22 -19.77
CA PHE A 118 -35.28 0.89 -20.45
C PHE A 118 -34.61 2.11 -21.12
N GLN A 119 -35.39 3.07 -21.62
CA GLN A 119 -34.84 4.32 -22.17
C GLN A 119 -34.25 5.26 -21.10
N LYS A 120 -34.68 5.13 -19.84
CA LYS A 120 -34.13 5.85 -18.69
C LYS A 120 -32.92 5.15 -18.08
N GLU A 121 -32.73 3.84 -18.28
CA GLU A 121 -31.48 3.14 -17.92
C GLU A 121 -30.29 3.64 -18.75
N ILE A 122 -30.50 3.97 -20.03
CA ILE A 122 -29.47 4.61 -20.87
C ILE A 122 -29.22 6.06 -20.43
N GLN A 123 -30.24 6.75 -19.89
CA GLN A 123 -30.09 8.07 -19.24
C GLN A 123 -29.54 8.00 -17.80
N PHE A 124 -29.46 6.83 -17.18
CA PHE A 124 -28.87 6.62 -15.85
C PHE A 124 -27.40 7.06 -15.81
N TYR A 125 -26.69 6.93 -16.94
CA TYR A 125 -25.31 7.35 -17.12
C TYR A 125 -25.14 8.86 -17.42
N LYS A 126 -26.24 9.63 -17.52
CA LYS A 126 -26.24 11.06 -17.90
C LYS A 126 -26.68 12.02 -16.79
N HIS A 127 -27.01 11.53 -15.59
CA HIS A 127 -27.37 12.37 -14.46
C HIS A 127 -26.23 12.45 -13.43
N ASP A 128 -26.02 13.65 -12.88
CA ASP A 128 -25.20 13.90 -11.69
C ASP A 128 -25.81 13.18 -10.48
N VAL A 129 -25.56 11.88 -10.36
CA VAL A 129 -25.82 11.13 -9.12
C VAL A 129 -24.61 11.30 -8.23
N ASP A 130 -24.82 11.62 -6.96
CA ASP A 130 -23.76 11.56 -5.94
C ASP A 130 -23.06 10.21 -6.02
N TRP A 131 -21.72 10.23 -6.14
CA TRP A 131 -20.94 9.01 -6.31
C TRP A 131 -21.21 8.01 -5.17
N SER A 132 -21.43 6.74 -5.53
CA SER A 132 -21.51 5.62 -4.58
C SER A 132 -20.37 4.64 -4.83
N ASN A 133 -19.73 4.17 -3.77
CA ASN A 133 -18.73 3.10 -3.87
C ASN A 133 -19.39 1.77 -4.26
N ARG A 134 -18.69 0.93 -5.04
CA ARG A 134 -19.30 -0.22 -5.74
C ARG A 134 -18.57 -1.53 -5.50
N MET A 135 -19.34 -2.57 -5.16
CA MET A 135 -18.90 -3.96 -5.15
C MET A 135 -19.62 -4.71 -6.27
N ILE A 136 -18.86 -5.33 -7.18
CA ILE A 136 -19.41 -5.96 -8.39
C ILE A 136 -19.09 -7.45 -8.40
N LEU A 137 -20.12 -8.29 -8.46
CA LEU A 137 -19.96 -9.72 -8.68
C LEU A 137 -19.82 -10.01 -10.18
N GLY A 138 -18.64 -10.46 -10.60
CA GLY A 138 -18.41 -10.81 -12.00
C GLY A 138 -16.93 -11.03 -12.31
N ASP A 139 -16.67 -11.58 -13.50
CA ASP A 139 -15.32 -11.69 -14.02
C ASP A 139 -14.75 -10.29 -14.29
N SER A 140 -13.58 -10.00 -13.72
CA SER A 140 -13.03 -8.66 -13.76
C SER A 140 -12.65 -8.17 -15.16
N LEU A 141 -12.36 -9.06 -16.12
CA LEU A 141 -12.14 -8.66 -17.51
C LEU A 141 -13.44 -8.11 -18.12
N LEU A 142 -14.56 -8.82 -17.93
CA LEU A 142 -15.87 -8.41 -18.46
C LEU A 142 -16.39 -7.14 -17.77
N VAL A 143 -16.20 -7.04 -16.45
CA VAL A 143 -16.60 -5.87 -15.68
C VAL A 143 -15.79 -4.65 -16.14
N MET A 144 -14.47 -4.74 -16.19
CA MET A 144 -13.62 -3.63 -16.66
C MET A 144 -13.96 -3.20 -18.08
N ASN A 145 -14.25 -4.13 -18.99
CA ASN A 145 -14.67 -3.81 -20.36
C ASN A 145 -15.98 -3.01 -20.37
N SER A 146 -16.91 -3.37 -19.47
CA SER A 146 -18.18 -2.67 -19.33
C SER A 146 -17.99 -1.28 -18.73
N LEU A 147 -17.09 -1.12 -17.75
CA LEU A 147 -16.71 0.20 -17.21
C LEU A 147 -16.11 1.11 -18.28
N LEU A 148 -15.29 0.57 -19.18
CA LEU A 148 -14.70 1.32 -20.29
C LEU A 148 -15.77 1.77 -21.30
N GLU A 149 -16.56 0.84 -21.81
CA GLU A 149 -17.39 1.07 -23.00
C GLU A 149 -18.80 1.60 -22.68
N ARG A 150 -19.37 1.24 -21.53
CA ARG A 150 -20.73 1.69 -21.15
C ARG A 150 -20.73 2.85 -20.19
N GLU A 151 -19.79 2.84 -19.24
CA GLU A 151 -19.72 3.87 -18.21
C GLU A 151 -18.73 4.99 -18.54
N GLY A 152 -17.99 4.88 -19.65
CA GLY A 152 -17.05 5.90 -20.11
C GLY A 152 -15.89 6.13 -19.14
N MET A 153 -15.48 5.13 -18.36
CA MET A 153 -14.45 5.26 -17.32
C MET A 153 -13.00 5.26 -17.83
N ARG A 154 -12.82 5.36 -19.16
CA ARG A 154 -11.49 5.47 -19.76
C ARG A 154 -10.77 6.70 -19.19
N GLY A 155 -9.55 6.51 -18.71
CA GLY A 155 -8.77 7.60 -18.15
C GLY A 155 -9.26 8.16 -16.81
N GLN A 156 -10.14 7.47 -16.06
CA GLN A 156 -10.73 8.02 -14.83
C GLN A 156 -10.14 7.46 -13.53
N VAL A 157 -9.52 6.29 -13.55
CA VAL A 157 -9.00 5.62 -12.36
C VAL A 157 -7.64 6.19 -11.99
N GLN A 158 -7.45 6.58 -10.72
CA GLN A 158 -6.17 7.09 -10.23
C GLN A 158 -5.21 5.97 -9.82
N CYS A 159 -5.72 4.96 -9.12
CA CYS A 159 -4.91 3.86 -8.63
C CYS A 159 -5.60 2.51 -8.85
N ILE A 160 -4.87 1.55 -9.39
CA ILE A 160 -5.28 0.15 -9.46
C ILE A 160 -4.41 -0.65 -8.50
N TYR A 161 -5.04 -1.38 -7.57
CA TYR A 161 -4.35 -2.38 -6.75
C TYR A 161 -4.83 -3.76 -7.16
N MET A 162 -3.92 -4.62 -7.62
CA MET A 162 -4.24 -5.96 -8.10
C MET A 162 -3.44 -6.98 -7.31
N ASP A 163 -4.13 -7.89 -6.63
CA ASP A 163 -3.56 -9.05 -5.93
C ASP A 163 -4.04 -10.33 -6.63
N PRO A 164 -3.49 -10.64 -7.82
CA PRO A 164 -3.94 -11.77 -8.61
C PRO A 164 -3.52 -13.09 -7.97
N PRO A 165 -4.14 -14.21 -8.35
CA PRO A 165 -3.66 -15.51 -7.95
C PRO A 165 -2.20 -15.76 -8.39
N TYR A 166 -1.30 -16.22 -7.51
CA TYR A 166 0.18 -16.20 -7.74
C TYR A 166 0.73 -17.17 -8.81
N GLY A 167 -0.09 -17.76 -9.67
CA GLY A 167 0.43 -18.60 -10.75
C GLY A 167 0.93 -19.99 -10.33
N ILE A 168 0.75 -20.38 -9.06
CA ILE A 168 1.15 -21.69 -8.53
C ILE A 168 -0.03 -22.65 -8.76
N LYS A 169 0.24 -23.95 -9.05
CA LYS A 169 -0.80 -24.99 -9.07
C LYS A 169 -1.63 -24.85 -7.80
N TYR A 170 -2.87 -24.39 -7.95
CA TYR A 170 -3.73 -24.11 -6.81
C TYR A 170 -4.08 -25.44 -6.12
N ALA A 171 -3.36 -25.71 -5.05
CA ALA A 171 -3.88 -26.41 -3.89
C ALA A 171 -5.05 -25.57 -3.35
N SER A 172 -6.21 -26.21 -3.26
CA SER A 172 -7.54 -25.69 -2.89
C SER A 172 -7.60 -24.93 -1.56
N ASN A 173 -6.99 -23.75 -1.46
CA ASN A 173 -7.09 -22.86 -0.31
C ASN A 173 -8.24 -21.84 -0.44
N PHE A 174 -9.20 -22.08 -1.33
CA PHE A 174 -10.31 -21.18 -1.53
C PHE A 174 -11.40 -21.46 -0.50
N GLN A 175 -11.75 -20.46 0.30
CA GLN A 175 -12.77 -20.57 1.34
C GLN A 175 -14.15 -20.81 0.69
N PRO A 176 -14.71 -22.03 0.78
CA PRO A 176 -15.96 -22.36 0.08
C PRO A 176 -17.18 -21.76 0.79
N ARG A 177 -17.05 -21.39 2.07
CA ARG A 177 -18.11 -20.83 2.90
C ARG A 177 -17.57 -19.80 3.90
N ILE A 178 -18.39 -18.81 4.24
CA ILE A 178 -18.05 -17.70 5.13
C ILE A 178 -17.61 -18.17 6.54
N ASP A 179 -18.09 -19.32 7.00
CA ASP A 179 -17.84 -19.90 8.32
C ASP A 179 -16.61 -20.83 8.40
N GLN A 180 -15.99 -21.19 7.27
CA GLN A 180 -14.89 -22.17 7.24
C GLN A 180 -13.57 -21.52 6.77
N ARG A 181 -12.72 -21.13 7.73
CA ARG A 181 -11.41 -20.51 7.45
C ARG A 181 -10.31 -21.51 7.06
N ASP A 182 -10.36 -22.72 7.60
CA ASP A 182 -9.38 -23.78 7.33
C ASP A 182 -9.85 -24.64 6.15
N VAL A 183 -9.26 -24.42 4.98
CA VAL A 183 -9.46 -25.26 3.79
C VAL A 183 -8.27 -26.21 3.68
N LYS A 184 -8.52 -27.51 3.60
CA LYS A 184 -7.47 -28.54 3.44
C LYS A 184 -7.69 -29.24 2.10
N ASP A 185 -6.59 -29.50 1.40
CA ASP A 185 -6.64 -30.11 0.07
C ASP A 185 -7.41 -31.44 0.01
N GLY A 186 -8.19 -31.61 -1.07
CA GLY A 186 -8.58 -32.92 -1.59
C GLY A 186 -9.96 -33.44 -1.20
N LYS A 187 -10.86 -32.60 -0.66
CA LYS A 187 -12.26 -33.00 -0.44
C LYS A 187 -13.17 -32.43 -1.54
N ASP A 188 -13.93 -33.31 -2.20
CA ASP A 188 -14.94 -32.93 -3.20
C ASP A 188 -16.03 -31.99 -2.66
N GLU A 189 -16.19 -31.93 -1.33
CA GLU A 189 -17.13 -31.06 -0.63
C GLU A 189 -16.72 -29.59 -0.62
N ASP A 190 -15.43 -29.29 -0.83
CA ASP A 190 -14.85 -27.94 -0.86
C ASP A 190 -14.83 -27.33 -2.28
N LEU A 191 -15.26 -28.08 -3.30
CA LEU A 191 -15.50 -27.55 -4.65
C LEU A 191 -16.71 -26.61 -4.63
N THR A 192 -16.50 -25.35 -5.02
CA THR A 192 -17.60 -24.39 -5.11
C THR A 192 -18.64 -24.86 -6.12
N ARG A 193 -19.92 -24.74 -5.77
CA ARG A 193 -21.04 -25.18 -6.63
C ARG A 193 -21.42 -24.15 -7.70
N GLU A 194 -20.71 -23.02 -7.77
CA GLU A 194 -21.02 -21.93 -8.68
C GLU A 194 -20.38 -22.16 -10.05
N VAL A 195 -21.21 -22.30 -11.09
CA VAL A 195 -20.78 -22.61 -12.46
C VAL A 195 -19.73 -21.62 -12.98
N MET A 196 -19.90 -20.32 -12.72
CA MET A 196 -18.95 -19.29 -13.16
C MET A 196 -17.59 -19.41 -12.49
N GLN A 197 -17.56 -19.75 -11.19
CA GLN A 197 -16.29 -20.01 -10.50
C GLN A 197 -15.65 -21.27 -11.06
N VAL A 198 -16.39 -22.38 -11.16
CA VAL A 198 -15.85 -23.65 -11.66
C VAL A 198 -15.30 -23.51 -13.08
N GLN A 199 -15.98 -22.75 -13.95
CA GLN A 199 -15.54 -22.48 -15.32
C GLN A 199 -14.30 -21.56 -15.36
N ALA A 200 -14.31 -20.46 -14.61
CA ALA A 200 -13.15 -19.59 -14.49
C ALA A 200 -11.93 -20.35 -13.91
N PHE A 201 -12.12 -21.21 -12.91
CA PHE A 201 -11.04 -21.95 -12.26
C PHE A 201 -10.50 -23.12 -13.09
N ARG A 202 -11.36 -23.90 -13.76
CA ARG A 202 -10.86 -25.04 -14.56
C ARG A 202 -10.16 -24.56 -15.83
N ASP A 203 -10.69 -23.53 -16.50
CA ASP A 203 -10.15 -23.06 -17.77
C ASP A 203 -8.90 -22.17 -17.58
N THR A 204 -8.81 -21.40 -16.47
CA THR A 204 -7.67 -20.49 -16.22
C THR A 204 -6.36 -21.22 -15.89
N TRP A 205 -6.38 -22.53 -15.61
CA TRP A 205 -5.19 -23.24 -15.12
C TRP A 205 -4.81 -24.49 -15.93
N GLU A 206 -5.49 -24.78 -17.04
CA GLU A 206 -5.26 -25.97 -17.87
C GLU A 206 -3.81 -26.06 -18.39
N LEU A 207 -3.22 -24.93 -18.81
CA LEU A 207 -1.83 -24.84 -19.30
C LEU A 207 -0.86 -24.26 -18.24
N GLY A 208 -1.27 -24.23 -16.96
CA GLY A 208 -0.45 -23.69 -15.87
C GLY A 208 -0.07 -22.22 -16.08
N VAL A 209 1.23 -21.92 -16.03
CA VAL A 209 1.74 -20.52 -16.12
C VAL A 209 1.36 -19.82 -17.43
N HIS A 210 1.16 -20.57 -18.52
CA HIS A 210 0.74 -20.00 -19.80
C HIS A 210 -0.65 -19.34 -19.70
N SER A 211 -1.62 -20.08 -19.15
CA SER A 211 -2.97 -19.56 -18.92
C SER A 211 -2.97 -18.39 -17.93
N TYR A 212 -2.13 -18.45 -16.90
CA TYR A 212 -1.97 -17.34 -15.95
C TYR A 212 -1.46 -16.04 -16.59
N LEU A 213 -0.45 -16.13 -17.46
CA LEU A 213 0.08 -14.96 -18.16
C LEU A 213 -0.95 -14.37 -19.12
N THR A 214 -1.73 -15.19 -19.82
CA THR A 214 -2.85 -14.72 -20.64
C THR A 214 -3.92 -14.03 -19.79
N TYR A 215 -4.34 -14.66 -18.69
CA TYR A 215 -5.32 -14.11 -17.74
C TYR A 215 -4.91 -12.71 -17.25
N LEU A 216 -3.64 -12.55 -16.88
CA LEU A 216 -3.12 -11.30 -16.35
C LEU A 216 -2.94 -10.25 -17.45
N ARG A 217 -2.40 -10.63 -18.62
CA ARG A 217 -2.19 -9.72 -19.77
C ARG A 217 -3.48 -9.02 -20.14
N ASP A 218 -4.54 -9.79 -20.34
CA ASP A 218 -5.81 -9.28 -20.85
C ASP A 218 -6.41 -8.26 -19.88
N ARG A 219 -6.25 -8.50 -18.57
CA ARG A 219 -6.67 -7.57 -17.51
C ARG A 219 -5.80 -6.32 -17.42
N LEU A 220 -4.48 -6.47 -17.60
CA LEU A 220 -3.55 -5.34 -17.58
C LEU A 220 -3.79 -4.40 -18.77
N LEU A 221 -4.13 -4.93 -19.95
CA LEU A 221 -4.50 -4.11 -21.12
C LEU A 221 -5.68 -3.18 -20.80
N LEU A 222 -6.77 -3.72 -20.25
CA LEU A 222 -7.93 -2.91 -19.85
C LEU A 222 -7.62 -1.99 -18.66
N SER A 223 -6.77 -2.44 -17.73
CA SER A 223 -6.32 -1.63 -16.60
C SER A 223 -5.59 -0.36 -17.09
N ARG A 224 -4.73 -0.47 -18.10
CA ARG A 224 -4.03 0.67 -18.70
C ARG A 224 -4.99 1.71 -19.29
N GLU A 225 -6.07 1.27 -19.94
CA GLU A 225 -7.08 2.15 -20.50
C GLU A 225 -7.93 2.86 -19.44
N LEU A 226 -8.19 2.19 -18.31
CA LEU A 226 -8.93 2.77 -17.19
C LEU A 226 -8.13 3.85 -16.44
N LEU A 227 -6.79 3.76 -16.44
CA LEU A 227 -5.93 4.69 -15.72
C LEU A 227 -5.91 6.09 -16.34
N LYS A 228 -5.97 7.11 -15.46
CA LYS A 228 -5.53 8.47 -15.76
C LYS A 228 -4.05 8.47 -16.18
N ASP A 229 -3.63 9.50 -16.90
CA ASP A 229 -2.22 9.67 -17.29
C ASP A 229 -1.30 9.80 -16.07
N GLU A 230 -1.76 10.49 -15.01
CA GLU A 230 -1.08 10.56 -13.70
C GLU A 230 -1.26 9.30 -12.82
N GLY A 231 -1.98 8.29 -13.33
CA GLY A 231 -2.42 7.13 -12.58
C GLY A 231 -1.35 6.06 -12.35
N SER A 232 -1.55 5.24 -11.33
CA SER A 232 -0.61 4.17 -10.92
C SER A 232 -1.29 2.81 -10.85
N ILE A 233 -0.55 1.75 -11.15
CA ILE A 233 -0.95 0.36 -10.90
C ILE A 233 0.08 -0.34 -10.02
N PHE A 234 -0.41 -1.09 -9.04
CA PHE A 234 0.39 -2.00 -8.21
C PHE A 234 -0.10 -3.42 -8.43
N VAL A 235 0.82 -4.30 -8.83
CA VAL A 235 0.56 -5.74 -8.92
C VAL A 235 1.35 -6.46 -7.83
N GLN A 236 0.64 -7.12 -6.92
CA GLN A 236 1.23 -7.94 -5.87
C GLN A 236 1.55 -9.34 -6.41
N ILE A 237 2.73 -9.86 -6.11
CA ILE A 237 3.14 -11.18 -6.59
C ILE A 237 4.22 -11.80 -5.69
N GLY A 238 4.22 -13.14 -5.61
CA GLY A 238 5.28 -13.92 -5.00
C GLY A 238 6.55 -14.01 -5.85
N ASP A 239 7.59 -14.61 -5.29
CA ASP A 239 8.90 -14.78 -5.92
C ASP A 239 8.85 -15.64 -7.20
N GLU A 240 7.89 -16.57 -7.28
CA GLU A 240 7.82 -17.60 -8.32
C GLU A 240 7.60 -17.03 -9.73
N ASN A 241 6.82 -15.95 -9.83
CA ASN A 241 6.40 -15.37 -11.10
C ASN A 241 6.72 -13.88 -11.24
N VAL A 242 7.39 -13.25 -10.27
CA VAL A 242 7.70 -11.81 -10.27
C VAL A 242 8.40 -11.36 -11.56
N HIS A 243 9.36 -12.13 -12.06
CA HIS A 243 10.10 -11.83 -13.28
C HIS A 243 9.24 -11.93 -14.54
N ARG A 244 8.30 -12.89 -14.59
CA ARG A 244 7.39 -13.05 -15.74
C ARG A 244 6.33 -11.95 -15.76
N VAL A 245 5.75 -11.64 -14.61
CA VAL A 245 4.78 -10.54 -14.46
C VAL A 245 5.45 -9.20 -14.75
N ARG A 246 6.71 -9.03 -14.34
CA ARG A 246 7.49 -7.85 -14.69
C ARG A 246 7.61 -7.65 -16.19
N CYS A 247 8.08 -8.65 -16.93
CA CYS A 247 8.17 -8.58 -18.39
C CYS A 247 6.82 -8.30 -19.04
N LEU A 248 5.75 -8.91 -18.52
CA LEU A 248 4.40 -8.67 -19.01
C LEU A 248 3.93 -7.22 -18.81
N MET A 249 4.26 -6.62 -17.66
CA MET A 249 3.94 -5.21 -17.40
C MET A 249 4.80 -4.27 -18.26
N ASP A 250 6.06 -4.62 -18.55
CA ASP A 250 6.89 -3.88 -19.52
C ASP A 250 6.22 -3.85 -20.90
N GLU A 251 5.66 -4.98 -21.37
CA GLU A 251 4.95 -5.04 -22.64
C GLU A 251 3.67 -4.19 -22.67
N VAL A 252 2.91 -4.17 -21.57
CA VAL A 252 1.61 -3.47 -21.54
C VAL A 252 1.76 -1.97 -21.30
N PHE A 253 2.64 -1.59 -20.37
CA PHE A 253 2.78 -0.21 -19.90
C PHE A 253 4.00 0.52 -20.50
N GLY A 254 4.95 -0.19 -21.11
CA GLY A 254 6.24 0.36 -21.53
C GLY A 254 7.26 0.30 -20.38
N GLU A 255 8.49 -0.11 -20.69
CA GLU A 255 9.57 -0.26 -19.70
C GLU A 255 9.95 1.06 -19.03
N GLU A 256 9.82 2.17 -19.75
CA GLU A 256 10.07 3.53 -19.29
C GLU A 256 9.12 3.95 -18.17
N ASN A 257 7.90 3.39 -18.16
CA ASN A 257 6.86 3.72 -17.20
C ASN A 257 6.98 2.95 -15.87
N PHE A 258 8.01 2.11 -15.74
CA PHE A 258 8.33 1.48 -14.47
C PHE A 258 8.75 2.48 -13.40
N CYS A 259 8.15 2.35 -12.22
CA CYS A 259 8.46 3.19 -11.07
C CYS A 259 9.36 2.49 -10.06
N ALA A 260 8.93 1.38 -9.47
CA ALA A 260 9.73 0.61 -8.52
C ALA A 260 9.22 -0.83 -8.33
N GLN A 261 10.14 -1.72 -7.96
CA GLN A 261 9.81 -3.02 -7.37
C GLN A 261 10.00 -2.90 -5.87
N ILE A 262 8.94 -3.15 -5.12
CA ILE A 262 8.89 -2.98 -3.67
C ILE A 262 8.83 -4.37 -3.03
N ALA A 263 9.80 -4.71 -2.19
CA ALA A 263 9.78 -5.94 -1.42
C ALA A 263 9.16 -5.68 -0.05
N PHE A 264 8.22 -6.52 0.38
CA PHE A 264 7.56 -6.38 1.69
C PHE A 264 7.50 -7.72 2.41
N PHE A 265 7.63 -7.69 3.74
CA PHE A 265 7.61 -8.90 4.56
C PHE A 265 6.18 -9.44 4.67
N LYS A 266 5.99 -10.74 4.37
CA LYS A 266 4.71 -11.45 4.57
C LYS A 266 4.68 -12.29 5.85
N THR A 267 5.84 -12.78 6.29
CA THR A 267 5.99 -13.58 7.52
C THR A 267 7.37 -13.35 8.13
N THR A 268 7.47 -13.52 9.45
CA THR A 268 8.75 -13.41 10.19
C THR A 268 9.60 -14.68 10.07
N SER A 269 8.97 -15.84 9.86
CA SER A 269 9.67 -17.12 9.72
C SER A 269 8.84 -18.11 8.90
N GLN A 270 9.54 -18.95 8.14
CA GLN A 270 8.94 -20.06 7.43
C GLN A 270 9.94 -21.21 7.39
N THR A 271 9.47 -22.44 7.65
CA THR A 271 10.30 -23.63 7.47
C THR A 271 10.55 -23.83 5.99
N SER A 272 11.83 -23.88 5.61
CA SER A 272 12.27 -24.17 4.24
C SER A 272 13.44 -25.13 4.30
N SER A 273 13.60 -25.97 3.28
CA SER A 273 14.81 -26.77 3.08
C SER A 273 16.01 -25.92 2.64
N LEU A 274 15.74 -24.71 2.14
CA LEU A 274 16.72 -23.72 1.69
C LEU A 274 16.46 -22.37 2.40
N ALA A 275 16.84 -21.25 1.78
CA ALA A 275 16.45 -19.93 2.27
C ALA A 275 14.92 -19.79 2.28
N ALA A 276 14.38 -19.23 3.36
CA ALA A 276 12.94 -19.02 3.51
C ALA A 276 12.49 -17.79 2.71
N ALA A 277 11.47 -17.96 1.87
CA ALA A 277 10.83 -16.87 1.12
C ALA A 277 9.89 -16.08 2.04
N THR A 278 10.46 -15.14 2.79
CA THR A 278 9.75 -14.31 3.80
C THR A 278 9.11 -13.05 3.24
N VAL A 279 9.33 -12.77 1.94
CA VAL A 279 8.88 -11.55 1.26
C VAL A 279 7.99 -11.87 0.07
N ASP A 280 7.09 -10.93 -0.22
CA ASP A 280 6.40 -10.81 -1.50
C ASP A 280 6.78 -9.46 -2.13
N TYR A 281 6.41 -9.26 -3.40
CA TYR A 281 6.76 -8.08 -4.18
C TYR A 281 5.53 -7.33 -4.65
N LEU A 282 5.64 -6.00 -4.74
CA LEU A 282 4.76 -5.15 -5.52
C LEU A 282 5.53 -4.61 -6.72
N ILE A 283 4.97 -4.79 -7.90
CA ILE A 283 5.48 -4.19 -9.13
C ILE A 283 4.64 -2.93 -9.40
N TRP A 284 5.29 -1.76 -9.39
CA TRP A 284 4.64 -0.47 -9.55
C TRP A 284 4.98 0.17 -10.91
N TYR A 285 3.94 0.48 -11.68
CA TYR A 285 4.00 1.27 -12.92
C TYR A 285 3.09 2.49 -12.85
N GLY A 286 3.49 3.54 -13.56
CA GLY A 286 2.59 4.61 -13.96
C GLY A 286 1.97 4.32 -15.33
N LYS A 287 0.89 5.02 -15.67
CA LYS A 287 0.47 5.08 -17.08
C LYS A 287 1.42 5.95 -17.90
N ASP A 288 1.81 7.09 -17.34
CA ASP A 288 2.87 7.97 -17.81
C ASP A 288 3.73 8.36 -16.59
N ARG A 289 4.96 7.85 -16.53
CA ARG A 289 5.85 8.06 -15.39
C ARG A 289 6.25 9.52 -15.21
N GLU A 290 6.32 10.32 -16.27
CA GLU A 290 6.70 11.73 -16.16
C GLU A 290 5.59 12.55 -15.49
N LYS A 291 4.33 12.12 -15.61
CA LYS A 291 3.16 12.77 -15.03
C LYS A 291 2.66 12.13 -13.74
N ILE A 292 3.33 11.08 -13.25
CA ILE A 292 2.79 10.24 -12.18
C ILE A 292 2.58 11.03 -10.89
N LYS A 293 1.42 10.80 -10.26
CA LYS A 293 1.14 11.33 -8.92
C LYS A 293 1.94 10.55 -7.88
N PHE A 294 2.86 11.20 -7.18
CA PHE A 294 3.65 10.60 -6.11
C PHE A 294 3.78 11.48 -4.86
N ARG A 295 3.60 10.86 -3.69
CA ARG A 295 3.85 11.41 -2.36
C ARG A 295 4.79 10.51 -1.60
N GLN A 296 5.88 11.09 -1.10
CA GLN A 296 6.79 10.37 -0.22
C GLN A 296 6.12 10.10 1.13
N VAL A 297 5.75 8.84 1.36
CA VAL A 297 5.28 8.39 2.68
C VAL A 297 6.48 8.29 3.61
N HIS A 298 6.28 8.74 4.85
CA HIS A 298 7.30 8.74 5.88
C HIS A 298 6.88 7.86 7.06
N ALA A 299 7.88 7.25 7.69
CA ALA A 299 7.77 6.60 8.98
C ALA A 299 8.26 7.55 10.08
N GLU A 300 7.66 7.46 11.27
CA GLU A 300 8.15 8.17 12.46
C GLU A 300 9.44 7.52 12.97
N LYS A 301 10.43 8.34 13.34
CA LYS A 301 11.64 7.90 14.02
C LYS A 301 11.39 7.84 15.52
N THR A 302 11.60 6.67 16.10
CA THR A 302 11.73 6.50 17.54
C THR A 302 13.09 5.89 17.84
N ILE A 303 13.50 5.89 19.10
CA ILE A 303 14.75 5.22 19.52
C ILE A 303 14.72 3.73 19.16
N GLN A 304 13.55 3.11 19.26
CA GLN A 304 13.34 1.68 18.98
C GLN A 304 13.22 1.40 17.47
N THR A 305 12.65 2.33 16.70
CA THR A 305 12.51 2.19 15.23
C THR A 305 13.67 2.80 14.44
N ASP A 306 14.70 3.31 15.12
CA ASP A 306 15.96 3.71 14.51
C ASP A 306 16.65 2.47 13.93
N LYS A 307 16.33 2.17 12.67
CA LYS A 307 16.81 1.01 11.93
C LYS A 307 18.34 0.85 11.95
N ALA A 308 19.08 1.94 12.21
CA ALA A 308 20.53 1.93 12.25
C ALA A 308 21.12 2.00 13.67
N GLY A 309 20.30 2.20 14.71
CA GLY A 309 20.75 2.34 16.10
C GLY A 309 21.84 3.40 16.29
N VAL A 310 21.78 4.47 15.51
CA VAL A 310 22.76 5.56 15.41
C VAL A 310 22.52 6.67 16.43
N TYR A 311 21.29 6.84 16.89
CA TYR A 311 20.94 7.78 17.97
C TYR A 311 21.30 7.17 19.33
N THR A 312 22.49 7.52 19.82
CA THR A 312 23.12 6.88 20.99
C THR A 312 23.51 7.86 22.09
N TRP A 313 23.27 9.15 21.89
CA TRP A 313 23.62 10.19 22.83
C TRP A 313 22.38 10.86 23.41
N LEU A 314 22.51 11.32 24.65
CA LEU A 314 21.54 12.09 25.39
C LEU A 314 22.15 13.42 25.78
N GLU A 315 21.37 14.48 25.60
CA GLU A 315 21.57 15.76 26.26
C GLU A 315 20.55 15.86 27.39
N LEU A 316 21.01 15.97 28.63
CA LEU A 316 20.15 16.06 29.82
C LEU A 316 19.61 17.48 29.99
N SER A 317 18.66 17.65 30.92
CA SER A 317 18.03 18.95 31.19
C SER A 317 18.99 20.02 31.71
N ASP A 318 20.11 19.61 32.31
CA ASP A 318 21.22 20.48 32.73
C ASP A 318 22.16 20.87 31.56
N GLY A 319 21.89 20.36 30.35
CA GLY A 319 22.72 20.59 29.17
C GLY A 319 24.00 19.74 29.14
N SER A 320 24.20 18.83 30.09
CA SER A 320 25.27 17.83 30.04
C SER A 320 24.94 16.75 29.00
N ARG A 321 25.98 16.15 28.42
CA ARG A 321 25.83 15.17 27.34
C ARG A 321 26.52 13.86 27.70
N ARG A 322 25.81 12.74 27.53
CA ARG A 322 26.37 11.40 27.76
C ARG A 322 25.85 10.40 26.74
N ARG A 323 26.50 9.25 26.65
CA ARG A 323 25.93 8.10 25.91
C ARG A 323 24.78 7.47 26.69
N MET A 324 23.84 6.91 25.95
CA MET A 324 22.82 6.01 26.51
C MET A 324 23.49 4.78 27.11
N ILE A 325 22.97 4.31 28.24
CA ILE A 325 23.35 3.00 28.79
C ILE A 325 22.63 1.88 28.01
N PRO A 326 23.13 0.63 28.04
CA PRO A 326 22.51 -0.49 27.30
C PRO A 326 21.02 -0.68 27.60
N GLU A 327 20.60 -0.49 28.86
CA GLU A 327 19.21 -0.65 29.31
C GLU A 327 18.29 0.44 28.73
N GLU A 328 18.78 1.67 28.61
CA GLU A 328 18.07 2.79 27.95
C GLU A 328 17.92 2.51 26.45
N ARG A 329 18.98 1.99 25.82
CA ARG A 329 18.96 1.65 24.39
C ARG A 329 18.03 0.48 24.06
N ALA A 330 17.94 -0.48 24.97
CA ALA A 330 17.03 -1.63 24.85
C ALA A 330 15.57 -1.27 25.20
N GLY A 331 15.31 -0.05 25.69
CA GLY A 331 13.98 0.36 26.14
C GLY A 331 13.52 -0.33 27.44
N VAL A 332 14.45 -0.92 28.20
CA VAL A 332 14.19 -1.53 29.51
C VAL A 332 14.12 -0.46 30.59
N LYS A 333 14.90 0.62 30.43
CA LYS A 333 14.89 1.78 31.31
C LYS A 333 14.47 3.01 30.53
N ASP A 334 13.58 3.81 31.12
CA ASP A 334 13.16 5.07 30.51
C ASP A 334 14.32 6.07 30.45
N ILE A 335 14.30 6.87 29.38
CA ILE A 335 15.20 8.00 29.22
C ILE A 335 14.84 9.05 30.29
N PRO A 336 15.83 9.71 30.93
CA PRO A 336 15.57 10.75 31.91
C PRO A 336 14.60 11.82 31.37
N PRO A 337 13.61 12.26 32.18
CA PRO A 337 12.64 13.26 31.75
C PRO A 337 13.32 14.54 31.24
N GLY A 338 12.87 15.05 30.08
CA GLY A 338 13.42 16.25 29.45
C GLY A 338 14.74 16.05 28.70
N ALA A 339 15.32 14.85 28.71
CA ALA A 339 16.53 14.59 27.94
C ALA A 339 16.23 14.51 26.43
N ARG A 340 17.14 15.06 25.62
CA ARG A 340 17.04 15.08 24.16
C ARG A 340 17.99 14.07 23.54
N VAL A 341 17.46 13.24 22.66
CA VAL A 341 18.22 12.19 21.97
C VAL A 341 18.87 12.75 20.72
N PHE A 342 20.16 12.48 20.54
CA PHE A 342 20.90 12.90 19.36
C PHE A 342 21.92 11.88 18.88
N ARG A 343 22.43 12.11 17.67
CA ARG A 343 23.59 11.43 17.11
C ARG A 343 24.64 12.46 16.69
N LEU A 344 25.88 11.99 16.60
CA LEU A 344 26.96 12.73 15.98
C LEU A 344 27.00 12.42 14.49
N ASP A 345 27.01 13.47 13.66
CA ASP A 345 27.07 13.38 12.20
C ASP A 345 28.34 14.05 11.67
N ASN A 346 28.75 13.72 10.45
CA ASN A 346 29.96 14.28 9.87
C ASN A 346 29.78 15.77 9.52
N MET A 347 30.76 16.61 9.88
CA MET A 347 30.80 18.03 9.53
C MET A 347 31.56 18.33 8.23
N THR A 348 32.12 17.30 7.58
CA THR A 348 32.98 17.46 6.41
C THR A 348 32.38 16.86 5.14
N SER A 349 32.70 17.45 4.00
CA SER A 349 32.40 16.98 2.65
C SER A 349 33.66 16.83 1.81
N GLN A 350 33.59 16.02 0.76
CA GLN A 350 34.67 15.87 -0.23
C GLN A 350 34.65 17.03 -1.25
N SER A 351 33.49 17.61 -1.51
CA SER A 351 33.32 18.80 -2.34
C SER A 351 33.34 20.06 -1.46
N GLY A 352 34.20 21.00 -1.79
CA GLY A 352 34.33 22.29 -1.11
C GLY A 352 35.35 23.21 -1.79
N GLY A 353 35.53 24.39 -1.22
CA GLY A 353 36.48 25.41 -1.69
C GLY A 353 37.17 26.14 -0.55
N GLU A 354 37.94 27.18 -0.87
CA GLU A 354 38.71 27.96 0.11
C GLU A 354 37.85 28.52 1.24
N THR A 355 36.62 28.96 0.94
CA THR A 355 35.66 29.50 1.92
C THR A 355 35.15 28.48 2.94
N THR A 356 35.40 27.20 2.71
CA THR A 356 35.00 26.06 3.55
C THR A 356 36.20 25.34 4.18
N SER A 357 37.42 25.85 3.95
CA SER A 357 38.65 25.37 4.57
C SER A 357 39.19 26.44 5.50
N PHE A 358 38.96 26.28 6.79
CA PHE A 358 39.48 27.21 7.80
C PHE A 358 39.61 26.54 9.15
N PRO A 359 40.58 26.96 9.99
CA PRO A 359 40.67 26.49 11.35
C PRO A 359 39.50 27.01 12.18
N VAL A 360 39.01 26.16 13.09
CA VAL A 360 37.91 26.47 13.99
C VAL A 360 38.37 26.30 15.43
N ASP A 361 38.34 27.38 16.21
CA ASP A 361 38.63 27.33 17.64
C ASP A 361 37.36 26.95 18.42
N MET A 362 37.45 25.91 19.24
CA MET A 362 36.36 25.43 20.11
C MET A 362 36.93 24.78 21.38
N ASN A 363 36.41 25.17 22.54
CA ASN A 363 36.83 24.68 23.86
C ASN A 363 38.36 24.73 24.07
N GLY A 364 38.99 25.84 23.66
CA GLY A 364 40.45 26.03 23.74
C GLY A 364 41.27 25.18 22.75
N LYS A 365 40.64 24.43 21.85
CA LYS A 365 41.32 23.60 20.83
C LYS A 365 41.10 24.17 19.44
N ARG A 366 42.18 24.21 18.64
CA ARG A 366 42.14 24.57 17.23
C ARG A 366 41.92 23.33 16.38
N LEU A 367 40.74 23.21 15.78
CA LEU A 367 40.28 22.05 15.03
C LEU A 367 40.31 22.33 13.51
N SER A 368 40.48 21.28 12.71
CA SER A 368 40.57 21.35 11.25
C SER A 368 39.63 20.35 10.56
N SER A 369 39.25 20.64 9.32
CA SER A 369 38.47 19.76 8.46
C SER A 369 39.28 18.57 7.92
N GLY A 370 40.58 18.51 8.23
CA GLY A 370 41.47 17.44 7.80
C GLY A 370 41.68 17.44 6.29
N LYS A 371 41.48 16.29 5.64
CA LYS A 371 41.58 16.15 4.17
C LYS A 371 40.32 16.61 3.42
N GLY A 372 39.24 16.92 4.13
CA GLY A 372 37.98 17.39 3.56
C GLY A 372 37.76 18.88 3.81
N PHE A 373 36.58 19.34 3.43
CA PHE A 373 36.11 20.71 3.65
C PHE A 373 34.95 20.72 4.64
N TRP A 374 34.75 21.81 5.37
CA TRP A 374 33.54 21.97 6.18
C TRP A 374 32.31 22.03 5.28
N LYS A 375 31.19 21.43 5.75
CA LYS A 375 29.90 21.52 5.05
C LYS A 375 29.29 22.93 5.02
N THR A 376 29.95 23.91 5.64
CA THR A 376 29.49 25.29 5.77
C THR A 376 30.66 26.28 5.75
N ASN A 377 30.35 27.56 5.54
CA ASN A 377 31.32 28.65 5.59
C ASN A 377 31.54 29.16 7.03
N ARG A 378 32.40 30.17 7.22
CA ARG A 378 32.73 30.73 8.54
C ARG A 378 31.50 31.23 9.29
N ALA A 379 30.67 32.07 8.67
CA ALA A 379 29.45 32.58 9.29
C ALA A 379 28.50 31.45 9.71
N GLY A 380 28.30 30.44 8.86
CA GLY A 380 27.49 29.28 9.20
C GLY A 380 28.09 28.42 10.30
N MET A 381 29.42 28.35 10.41
CA MET A 381 30.09 27.69 11.54
C MET A 381 29.84 28.44 12.84
N ASP A 382 29.89 29.76 12.83
CA ASP A 382 29.64 30.59 14.02
C ASP A 382 28.18 30.48 14.49
N ARG A 383 27.22 30.39 13.56
CA ARG A 383 25.82 30.06 13.88
C ARG A 383 25.65 28.67 14.49
N LEU A 384 26.38 27.68 13.97
CA LEU A 384 26.35 26.31 14.52
C LEU A 384 26.97 26.24 15.93
N LYS A 385 28.00 27.05 16.20
CA LYS A 385 28.56 27.22 17.56
C LYS A 385 27.55 27.85 18.50
N SER A 386 26.98 28.99 18.10
CA SER A 386 26.03 29.76 18.92
C SER A 386 24.75 28.97 19.23
N SER A 387 24.34 28.08 18.33
CA SER A 387 23.22 27.16 18.53
C SER A 387 23.59 25.86 19.27
N ASN A 388 24.84 25.71 19.72
CA ASN A 388 25.39 24.52 20.39
C ASN A 388 25.14 23.21 19.60
N ARG A 389 25.25 23.30 18.25
CA ARG A 389 24.98 22.20 17.30
C ARG A 389 26.22 21.49 16.80
N ILE A 390 27.39 21.80 17.36
CA ILE A 390 28.64 21.11 17.06
C ILE A 390 29.34 20.68 18.34
N THR A 391 30.22 19.69 18.24
CA THR A 391 31.09 19.26 19.35
C THR A 391 32.43 18.76 18.82
N PRO A 392 33.53 18.91 19.57
CA PRO A 392 34.81 18.30 19.20
C PRO A 392 34.69 16.77 19.09
N SER A 393 35.26 16.21 18.03
CA SER A 393 35.35 14.77 17.78
C SER A 393 36.75 14.42 17.29
N GLY A 394 37.62 14.04 18.23
CA GLY A 394 39.04 13.82 17.94
C GLY A 394 39.73 15.10 17.50
N ILE A 395 40.28 15.11 16.28
CA ILE A 395 40.97 16.27 15.67
C ILE A 395 40.04 17.17 14.85
N SER A 396 38.75 16.83 14.76
CA SER A 396 37.77 17.54 13.93
C SER A 396 36.50 17.85 14.73
N LEU A 397 35.44 18.26 14.04
CA LEU A 397 34.13 18.58 14.60
C LEU A 397 33.09 17.56 14.15
N ALA A 398 32.12 17.30 15.01
CA ALA A 398 30.91 16.55 14.69
C ALA A 398 29.67 17.45 14.83
N TYR A 399 28.69 17.19 13.97
CA TYR A 399 27.38 17.85 14.00
C TYR A 399 26.48 17.12 14.99
N ILE A 400 25.79 17.87 15.83
CA ILE A 400 24.78 17.34 16.75
C ILE A 400 23.45 17.38 16.04
N ARG A 401 22.95 16.19 15.69
CA ARG A 401 21.67 16.00 15.05
C ARG A 401 20.72 15.35 16.04
N TYR A 402 19.73 16.10 16.52
CA TYR A 402 18.71 15.52 17.38
C TYR A 402 17.72 14.69 16.56
N ILE A 403 17.09 13.73 17.22
CA ILE A 403 16.06 12.91 16.57
C ILE A 403 14.83 13.75 16.22
N ASP A 404 14.51 14.75 17.04
CA ASP A 404 13.38 15.67 16.88
C ASP A 404 13.60 16.71 15.77
N ASP A 405 14.84 17.01 15.38
CA ASP A 405 15.16 17.90 14.24
C ASP A 405 14.50 17.39 12.95
N PHE A 406 14.42 16.08 12.78
CA PHE A 406 13.69 15.43 11.70
C PHE A 406 13.21 14.06 12.15
N ALA A 407 12.09 14.04 12.87
CA ALA A 407 11.48 12.87 13.50
C ALA A 407 10.80 11.89 12.51
N ALA A 408 11.16 11.97 11.22
CA ALA A 408 10.61 11.10 10.20
C ALA A 408 11.68 10.65 9.19
N TYR A 409 11.47 9.50 8.55
CA TYR A 409 12.29 9.05 7.42
C TYR A 409 11.41 8.54 6.29
N PRO A 410 11.81 8.74 5.03
CA PRO A 410 11.07 8.24 3.88
C PRO A 410 11.07 6.71 3.87
N TYR A 411 9.93 6.09 3.55
CA TYR A 411 9.91 4.68 3.16
C TYR A 411 10.61 4.52 1.80
N ALA A 412 11.56 3.59 1.75
CA ALA A 412 12.18 3.13 0.51
C ALA A 412 11.37 1.96 -0.08
N ASN A 413 11.94 1.26 -1.06
CA ASN A 413 11.34 0.08 -1.71
C ASN A 413 11.53 -1.24 -0.92
N LEU A 414 11.95 -1.17 0.34
CA LEU A 414 12.03 -2.33 1.25
C LEU A 414 11.19 -2.08 2.51
N TRP A 415 10.10 -2.83 2.64
CA TRP A 415 9.12 -2.69 3.71
C TRP A 415 9.21 -3.86 4.69
N THR A 416 9.96 -3.65 5.76
CA THR A 416 10.25 -4.68 6.78
C THR A 416 9.21 -4.74 7.89
N ASP A 417 8.33 -3.74 8.00
CA ASP A 417 7.36 -3.54 9.08
C ASP A 417 5.92 -3.96 8.69
N THR A 418 5.79 -4.64 7.55
CA THR A 418 4.52 -5.19 7.03
C THR A 418 4.29 -6.64 7.43
N GLY A 419 5.31 -7.32 7.95
CA GLY A 419 5.20 -8.71 8.39
C GLY A 419 4.25 -8.81 9.57
N THR A 420 3.16 -9.55 9.40
CA THR A 420 2.27 -9.96 10.49
C THR A 420 2.77 -11.28 11.06
N GLY A 421 3.07 -11.35 12.36
CA GLY A 421 3.19 -12.65 13.01
C GLY A 421 1.83 -13.36 12.97
N SER A 422 1.81 -14.69 12.96
CA SER A 422 0.56 -15.49 12.94
C SER A 422 -0.42 -15.22 14.09
N PHE A 423 -0.08 -14.32 15.02
CA PHE A 423 -0.82 -13.99 16.24
C PHE A 423 -1.09 -12.49 16.44
N THR A 424 -0.74 -11.61 15.49
CA THR A 424 -0.80 -10.15 15.72
C THR A 424 -1.93 -9.41 14.98
N GLU A 425 -2.53 -10.00 13.95
CA GLU A 425 -3.71 -9.45 13.27
C GLU A 425 -4.73 -10.59 13.08
N ASP A 426 -5.96 -10.40 13.57
CA ASP A 426 -7.07 -11.33 13.36
C ASP A 426 -7.48 -11.32 11.87
N LYS A 427 -6.82 -12.15 11.05
CA LYS A 427 -7.18 -12.30 9.64
C LYS A 427 -8.61 -12.84 9.54
N SER A 428 -9.45 -12.11 8.82
CA SER A 428 -10.85 -12.49 8.56
C SER A 428 -11.00 -13.49 7.40
N TYR A 429 -9.95 -13.63 6.58
CA TYR A 429 -9.91 -14.43 5.36
C TYR A 429 -8.54 -15.13 5.19
N ALA A 430 -8.52 -16.31 4.57
CA ALA A 430 -7.33 -17.18 4.44
C ALA A 430 -6.16 -16.52 3.69
N VAL A 431 -6.45 -15.68 2.68
CA VAL A 431 -5.45 -14.88 1.93
C VAL A 431 -5.83 -13.41 2.02
N GLN A 432 -5.52 -12.78 3.16
CA GLN A 432 -5.76 -11.35 3.38
C GLN A 432 -4.44 -10.58 3.27
N THR A 433 -4.38 -9.66 2.31
CA THR A 433 -3.32 -8.64 2.19
C THR A 433 -3.30 -7.74 3.41
N ALA A 434 -2.10 -7.42 3.90
CA ALA A 434 -1.93 -6.52 5.04
C ALA A 434 -2.37 -5.08 4.69
N GLU A 435 -3.19 -4.47 5.55
CA GLU A 435 -3.73 -3.11 5.34
C GLU A 435 -2.61 -2.06 5.15
N LYS A 436 -1.49 -2.22 5.87
CA LYS A 436 -0.33 -1.33 5.77
C LYS A 436 0.26 -1.26 4.37
N VAL A 437 0.28 -2.40 3.65
CA VAL A 437 0.84 -2.50 2.29
C VAL A 437 -0.02 -1.68 1.34
N VAL A 438 -1.33 -1.95 1.32
CA VAL A 438 -2.28 -1.24 0.46
C VAL A 438 -2.39 0.25 0.82
N SER A 439 -2.40 0.57 2.12
CA SER A 439 -2.40 1.95 2.62
C SER A 439 -1.23 2.75 2.09
N ARG A 440 -0.02 2.19 2.07
CA ARG A 440 1.15 2.88 1.49
C ARG A 440 0.98 3.12 0.00
N CYS A 441 0.56 2.13 -0.77
CA CYS A 441 0.31 2.28 -2.20
C CYS A 441 -0.67 3.42 -2.50
N LEU A 442 -1.80 3.44 -1.80
CA LEU A 442 -2.84 4.45 -1.97
C LEU A 442 -2.33 5.83 -1.50
N LEU A 443 -1.70 5.94 -0.34
CA LEU A 443 -1.18 7.22 0.17
C LEU A 443 -0.05 7.79 -0.70
N MET A 444 0.74 6.94 -1.35
CA MET A 444 1.77 7.36 -2.30
C MET A 444 1.16 7.94 -3.58
N THR A 445 0.04 7.42 -4.07
CA THR A 445 -0.40 7.64 -5.46
C THR A 445 -1.78 8.28 -5.62
N THR A 446 -2.49 8.57 -4.53
CA THR A 446 -3.85 9.11 -4.55
C THR A 446 -4.03 10.28 -3.58
N ASP A 447 -4.96 11.17 -3.92
CA ASP A 447 -5.55 12.15 -3.01
C ASP A 447 -6.89 11.66 -2.45
N PRO A 448 -7.37 12.24 -1.33
CA PRO A 448 -8.76 12.11 -0.94
C PRO A 448 -9.71 12.46 -2.10
N GLY A 449 -10.73 11.63 -2.35
CA GLY A 449 -11.66 11.77 -3.47
C GLY A 449 -11.19 11.15 -4.80
N ASP A 450 -9.93 10.73 -4.95
CA ASP A 450 -9.49 9.98 -6.12
C ASP A 450 -10.16 8.60 -6.18
N LEU A 451 -10.26 8.04 -7.39
CA LEU A 451 -10.87 6.74 -7.64
C LEU A 451 -9.81 5.62 -7.60
N VAL A 452 -10.07 4.61 -6.76
CA VAL A 452 -9.29 3.38 -6.64
C VAL A 452 -10.08 2.21 -7.23
N LEU A 453 -9.42 1.34 -7.98
CA LEU A 453 -10.00 0.12 -8.53
C LEU A 453 -9.23 -1.11 -8.02
N ASP A 454 -9.97 -2.12 -7.56
CA ASP A 454 -9.43 -3.43 -7.23
C ASP A 454 -10.15 -4.52 -8.03
N PRO A 455 -9.54 -5.05 -9.10
CA PRO A 455 -10.13 -6.06 -9.97
C PRO A 455 -10.06 -7.49 -9.40
N THR A 456 -9.58 -7.65 -8.16
CA THR A 456 -9.33 -8.94 -7.52
C THR A 456 -10.00 -9.09 -6.15
N CYS A 457 -10.40 -7.98 -5.50
CA CYS A 457 -11.13 -7.85 -4.23
C CYS A 457 -10.63 -8.71 -3.06
N GLY A 458 -10.83 -10.03 -3.14
CA GLY A 458 -10.59 -10.98 -2.06
C GLY A 458 -11.34 -10.56 -0.81
N SER A 459 -10.61 -10.36 0.29
CA SER A 459 -11.16 -9.91 1.58
C SER A 459 -11.58 -8.42 1.65
N GLY A 460 -11.46 -7.68 0.55
CA GLY A 460 -11.86 -6.27 0.47
C GLY A 460 -10.89 -5.29 1.14
N THR A 461 -9.62 -5.65 1.32
CA THR A 461 -8.61 -4.78 1.96
C THR A 461 -8.47 -3.44 1.22
N THR A 462 -8.45 -3.44 -0.11
CA THR A 462 -8.34 -2.19 -0.89
C THR A 462 -9.52 -1.26 -0.69
N ALA A 463 -10.75 -1.80 -0.73
CA ALA A 463 -11.96 -1.03 -0.49
C ALA A 463 -11.99 -0.47 0.94
N TYR A 464 -11.61 -1.27 1.94
CA TYR A 464 -11.52 -0.84 3.33
C TYR A 464 -10.53 0.32 3.53
N VAL A 465 -9.33 0.18 3.00
CA VAL A 465 -8.28 1.23 3.09
C VAL A 465 -8.67 2.48 2.30
N ALA A 466 -9.27 2.32 1.13
CA ALA A 466 -9.78 3.44 0.34
C ALA A 466 -10.85 4.21 1.11
N GLU A 467 -11.81 3.52 1.73
CA GLU A 467 -12.86 4.12 2.57
C GLU A 467 -12.26 4.86 3.78
N GLN A 468 -11.34 4.22 4.53
CA GLN A 468 -10.67 4.82 5.69
C GLN A 468 -10.01 6.17 5.34
N TRP A 469 -9.40 6.25 4.15
CA TRP A 469 -8.71 7.44 3.71
C TRP A 469 -9.56 8.33 2.79
N GLY A 470 -10.86 8.08 2.67
CA GLY A 470 -11.77 8.96 1.92
C GLY A 470 -11.56 8.96 0.40
N ARG A 471 -11.17 7.81 -0.17
CA ARG A 471 -11.11 7.61 -1.62
C ARG A 471 -12.41 6.99 -2.12
N ARG A 472 -12.74 7.28 -3.37
CA ARG A 472 -13.79 6.57 -4.09
C ARG A 472 -13.25 5.21 -4.51
N TRP A 473 -14.07 4.16 -4.49
CA TRP A 473 -13.60 2.84 -4.88
C TRP A 473 -14.62 1.99 -5.65
N ILE A 474 -14.07 1.14 -6.51
CA ILE A 474 -14.76 0.03 -7.16
C ILE A 474 -13.95 -1.23 -6.88
N THR A 475 -14.61 -2.28 -6.42
CA THR A 475 -14.00 -3.60 -6.26
C THR A 475 -14.87 -4.68 -6.86
N MET A 476 -14.25 -5.76 -7.35
CA MET A 476 -14.95 -6.85 -8.01
C MET A 476 -14.29 -8.19 -7.76
N ASP A 477 -15.10 -9.24 -7.70
CA ASP A 477 -14.66 -10.62 -7.57
C ASP A 477 -15.62 -11.54 -8.33
N THR A 478 -15.13 -12.68 -8.79
CA THR A 478 -15.99 -13.76 -9.27
C THR A 478 -16.66 -14.50 -8.11
N SER A 479 -16.13 -14.32 -6.89
CA SER A 479 -16.59 -14.96 -5.67
C SER A 479 -17.63 -14.18 -4.89
N ARG A 480 -18.82 -14.78 -4.78
CA ARG A 480 -19.84 -14.32 -3.83
C ARG A 480 -19.37 -14.37 -2.38
N VAL A 481 -18.57 -15.37 -2.03
CA VAL A 481 -18.04 -15.53 -0.66
C VAL A 481 -17.08 -14.39 -0.33
N ALA A 482 -16.15 -14.08 -1.25
CA ALA A 482 -15.18 -13.00 -1.07
C ALA A 482 -15.90 -11.65 -0.91
N LEU A 483 -16.85 -11.34 -1.80
CA LEU A 483 -17.66 -10.13 -1.70
C LEU A 483 -18.50 -10.07 -0.42
N ALA A 484 -19.09 -11.19 0.02
CA ALA A 484 -19.84 -11.22 1.27
C ALA A 484 -18.97 -10.91 2.49
N ILE A 485 -17.73 -11.43 2.52
CA ILE A 485 -16.74 -11.17 3.59
C ILE A 485 -16.29 -9.71 3.54
N ALA A 486 -15.89 -9.22 2.38
CA ALA A 486 -15.50 -7.83 2.16
C ALA A 486 -16.61 -6.86 2.59
N ARG A 487 -17.85 -7.17 2.24
CA ARG A 487 -19.03 -6.39 2.62
C ARG A 487 -19.25 -6.39 4.13
N HIS A 488 -19.17 -7.56 4.77
CA HIS A 488 -19.32 -7.64 6.23
C HIS A 488 -18.24 -6.80 6.93
N ARG A 489 -16.98 -6.89 6.49
CA ARG A 489 -15.87 -6.09 7.00
C ARG A 489 -16.12 -4.59 6.87
N LEU A 490 -16.55 -4.11 5.70
CA LEU A 490 -16.86 -2.69 5.47
C LEU A 490 -18.04 -2.22 6.33
N MET A 491 -19.11 -3.00 6.44
CA MET A 491 -20.32 -2.63 7.18
C MET A 491 -20.13 -2.63 8.70
N THR A 492 -19.13 -3.34 9.20
CA THR A 492 -18.80 -3.42 10.63
C THR A 492 -17.60 -2.56 11.03
N ALA A 493 -16.94 -1.94 10.05
CA ALA A 493 -15.80 -1.08 10.27
C ALA A 493 -16.20 0.20 11.01
N ALA A 494 -15.33 0.63 11.92
CA ALA A 494 -15.36 1.97 12.48
C ALA A 494 -14.19 2.76 11.90
N PHE A 495 -14.47 3.89 11.26
CA PHE A 495 -13.46 4.77 10.70
C PHE A 495 -13.27 6.00 11.58
N ASP A 496 -12.02 6.42 11.72
CA ASP A 496 -11.70 7.65 12.42
C ASP A 496 -12.27 8.87 11.70
N TYR A 497 -12.69 9.87 12.48
CA TYR A 497 -13.08 11.16 11.94
C TYR A 497 -11.86 12.07 11.77
N TYR A 498 -11.60 12.51 10.53
CA TYR A 498 -10.50 13.42 10.22
C TYR A 498 -10.99 14.85 9.96
N LYS A 499 -10.20 15.84 10.40
CA LYS A 499 -10.46 17.24 10.07
C LYS A 499 -10.11 17.51 8.61
N LEU A 500 -11.07 18.05 7.87
CA LEU A 500 -10.88 18.47 6.49
C LEU A 500 -10.11 19.79 6.43
N ARG A 501 -9.21 19.90 5.46
CA ARG A 501 -8.48 21.14 5.16
C ARG A 501 -9.41 22.20 4.59
N HIS A 502 -10.33 21.78 3.72
CA HIS A 502 -11.34 22.64 3.10
C HIS A 502 -12.75 22.04 3.32
N PRO A 503 -13.43 22.38 4.43
CA PRO A 503 -14.71 21.76 4.79
C PRO A 503 -15.81 21.91 3.72
N THR A 504 -15.81 23.01 2.97
CA THR A 504 -16.78 23.29 1.91
C THR A 504 -16.65 22.37 0.69
N SER A 505 -15.47 21.81 0.47
CA SER A 505 -15.19 20.90 -0.65
C SER A 505 -15.37 19.44 -0.26
N GLY A 506 -15.79 19.14 0.97
CA GLY A 506 -15.88 17.77 1.48
C GLY A 506 -14.52 17.07 1.51
N VAL A 507 -14.54 15.75 1.39
CA VAL A 507 -13.36 14.89 1.50
C VAL A 507 -12.31 15.19 0.42
N SER A 508 -12.73 15.56 -0.80
CA SER A 508 -11.81 15.92 -1.88
C SER A 508 -11.04 17.22 -1.63
N GLY A 509 -11.49 18.04 -0.67
CA GLY A 509 -10.74 19.19 -0.16
C GLY A 509 -9.49 18.81 0.66
N GLY A 510 -9.28 17.52 0.94
CA GLY A 510 -8.11 17.01 1.63
C GLY A 510 -8.20 17.11 3.16
N PHE A 511 -7.18 16.58 3.84
CA PHE A 511 -7.11 16.52 5.30
C PHE A 511 -6.10 17.50 5.89
N VAL A 512 -6.26 17.81 7.19
CA VAL A 512 -5.22 18.47 7.98
C VAL A 512 -4.20 17.43 8.42
N TYR A 513 -2.98 17.52 7.87
CA TYR A 513 -1.89 16.58 8.17
C TYR A 513 -1.06 17.03 9.37
N LYS A 514 -0.54 16.06 10.15
CA LYS A 514 0.50 16.31 11.15
C LYS A 514 1.76 16.79 10.44
N THR A 515 2.32 17.92 10.89
CA THR A 515 3.60 18.43 10.40
C THR A 515 4.73 18.00 11.33
N VAL A 516 5.87 17.62 10.75
CA VAL A 516 7.11 17.38 11.49
C VAL A 516 8.15 18.43 11.10
N PRO A 517 8.97 18.92 12.04
CA PRO A 517 10.07 19.82 11.71
C PRO A 517 11.07 19.12 10.79
N HIS A 518 11.74 19.91 9.94
CA HIS A 518 12.82 19.45 9.08
C HIS A 518 14.02 20.39 9.21
N ILE A 519 14.69 20.30 10.36
CA ILE A 519 15.86 21.11 10.71
C ILE A 519 17.11 20.38 10.20
N THR A 520 17.84 21.05 9.33
CA THR A 520 19.11 20.57 8.75
C THR A 520 20.28 21.46 9.17
N LEU A 521 21.50 20.94 9.09
CA LEU A 521 22.72 21.73 9.26
C LEU A 521 22.69 23.00 8.39
N LYS A 522 22.26 22.85 7.12
CA LYS A 522 22.12 23.97 6.19
C LYS A 522 21.10 25.00 6.69
N SER A 523 19.94 24.56 7.18
CA SER A 523 18.91 25.49 7.70
C SER A 523 19.41 26.33 8.87
N ILE A 524 20.23 25.75 9.76
CA ILE A 524 20.83 26.48 10.89
C ILE A 524 21.92 27.41 10.39
N ALA A 525 22.85 26.90 9.59
CA ALA A 525 23.98 27.68 9.07
C ALA A 525 23.56 28.88 8.21
N GLN A 526 22.39 28.83 7.58
CA GLN A 526 21.87 29.90 6.72
C GLN A 526 20.85 30.80 7.41
N ASN A 527 20.56 30.61 8.69
CA ASN A 527 19.57 31.39 9.41
C ASN A 527 20.19 32.64 10.08
N PRO A 528 19.98 33.86 9.56
CA PRO A 528 20.52 35.08 10.15
C PRO A 528 19.83 35.49 11.46
N GLU A 529 18.63 34.97 11.76
CA GLU A 529 17.96 35.27 13.04
C GLU A 529 18.75 34.70 14.23
N ILE A 530 19.58 33.68 14.01
CA ILE A 530 20.49 33.17 15.05
C ILE A 530 21.52 34.22 15.46
N ASP A 531 21.97 35.05 14.51
CA ASP A 531 22.94 36.11 14.80
C ASP A 531 22.29 37.14 15.76
N LYS A 532 21.05 37.55 15.47
CA LYS A 532 20.29 38.47 16.34
C LYS A 532 20.05 37.87 17.73
N ILE A 533 19.63 36.61 17.80
CA ILE A 533 19.39 35.92 19.08
C ILE A 533 20.70 35.81 19.89
N ALA A 534 21.82 35.55 19.21
CA ALA A 534 23.12 35.50 19.86
C ALA A 534 23.54 36.87 20.41
N ASP A 535 23.31 37.94 19.64
CA ASP A 535 23.58 39.32 20.07
C ASP A 535 22.69 39.75 21.25
N GLU A 536 21.41 39.33 21.26
CA GLU A 536 20.46 39.63 22.34
C GLU A 536 20.76 38.84 23.62
N CYS A 537 21.06 37.54 23.50
CA CYS A 537 21.27 36.66 24.65
C CYS A 537 22.71 36.69 25.19
N GLY A 538 23.70 37.03 24.36
CA GLY A 538 25.13 37.01 24.69
C GLY A 538 25.48 37.74 25.98
N PRO A 539 25.04 39.01 26.18
CA PRO A 539 25.32 39.75 27.40
C PRO A 539 24.77 39.07 28.67
N GLY A 540 23.64 38.38 28.56
CA GLY A 540 23.06 37.63 29.68
C GLY A 540 23.87 36.39 30.05
N VAL A 541 24.42 35.70 29.05
CA VAL A 541 25.33 34.55 29.25
C VAL A 541 26.62 35.03 29.91
N ASP A 542 27.23 36.10 29.39
CA ASP A 542 28.47 36.67 29.94
C ASP A 542 28.29 37.10 31.40
N ALA A 543 27.19 37.79 31.73
CA ALA A 543 26.85 38.19 33.09
C ALA A 543 26.65 36.97 34.02
N ALA A 544 26.04 35.89 33.53
CA ALA A 544 25.87 34.66 34.30
C ALA A 544 27.22 33.98 34.58
N VAL A 545 28.11 33.92 33.58
CA VAL A 545 29.47 33.37 33.73
C VAL A 545 30.29 34.22 34.71
N GLU A 546 30.19 35.55 34.65
CA GLU A 546 30.86 36.45 35.59
C GLU A 546 30.32 36.30 37.02
N SER A 547 29.00 36.17 37.18
CA SER A 547 28.37 35.89 38.47
C SER A 547 28.84 34.55 39.06
N LEU A 548 28.99 33.51 38.24
CA LEU A 548 29.49 32.21 38.69
C LEU A 548 30.97 32.28 39.08
N ASN A 549 31.77 32.97 38.28
CA ASN A 549 33.19 33.18 38.55
C ASN A 549 33.43 33.99 39.83
N SER A 550 32.57 34.94 40.16
CA SER A 550 32.68 35.71 41.40
C SER A 550 32.18 34.95 42.64
N THR A 551 31.20 34.05 42.48
CA THR A 551 30.53 33.38 43.62
C THR A 551 31.13 32.01 43.97
N HIS A 552 31.56 31.23 42.97
CA HIS A 552 31.88 29.81 43.15
C HIS A 552 33.30 29.42 42.69
N ARG A 553 34.05 30.35 42.08
CA ARG A 553 35.41 30.05 41.62
C ARG A 553 36.39 29.94 42.79
N PRO A 554 37.20 28.87 42.86
CA PRO A 554 38.36 28.83 43.75
C PRO A 554 39.32 29.99 43.45
N ALA A 555 39.86 30.65 44.49
CA ALA A 555 40.73 31.83 44.31
C ALA A 555 42.06 31.51 43.60
N ASP A 556 42.45 30.24 43.57
CA ASP A 556 43.65 29.67 42.97
C ASP A 556 43.46 29.17 41.52
N GLN A 557 42.26 29.35 40.93
CA GLN A 557 41.97 28.97 39.55
C GLN A 557 41.69 30.18 38.65
N GLU A 558 42.09 30.05 37.38
CA GLU A 558 41.72 30.97 36.31
C GLU A 558 40.18 31.06 36.18
N PRO A 559 39.63 32.21 35.75
CA PRO A 559 38.19 32.36 35.50
C PRO A 559 37.70 31.28 34.54
N TRP A 560 36.62 30.58 34.91
CA TRP A 560 35.93 29.66 34.03
C TRP A 560 35.43 30.41 32.80
N LYS A 561 35.76 29.88 31.64
CA LYS A 561 35.11 30.27 30.38
C LYS A 561 33.75 29.58 30.28
N GLU A 562 32.87 30.06 29.39
CA GLU A 562 31.52 29.52 29.22
C GLU A 562 31.47 27.98 29.12
N TRP A 563 32.45 27.37 28.44
CA TRP A 563 32.55 25.92 28.26
C TRP A 563 33.24 25.17 29.41
N GLU A 564 33.79 25.86 30.39
CA GLU A 564 34.44 25.33 31.60
C GLU A 564 33.53 25.37 32.83
N VAL A 565 32.41 26.10 32.74
CA VAL A 565 31.40 26.15 33.80
C VAL A 565 30.88 24.74 34.07
N PRO A 566 31.01 24.21 35.30
CA PRO A 566 30.42 22.93 35.68
C PRO A 566 28.91 22.98 35.47
N ARG A 567 28.37 22.04 34.68
CA ARG A 567 26.94 21.92 34.37
C ARG A 567 26.23 20.96 35.31
#